data_AF-A0A955U5E9-F1
#
_entry.id   AF-A0A955U5E9-F1
#
_cell.length_a   1.000
_cell.length_b   1.000
_cell.length_c   1.000
_cell.angle_alpha   90.00
_cell.angle_beta   90.00
_cell.angle_gamma   90.00
#
_symmetry.space_group_name_H-M   'P 1'
#
loop_
_entity.id
_entity.type
_entity.pdbx_description
1 polymer ?
#
loop_
_entity_poly.entity_id
_entity_poly.type
_entity_poly.pdbx_seq_one_letter_code
_entity_poly.pdbx_strand_id
1 'polypeptide(L)'
;MKFGILGTGMVGRTIARKLATVGHDVTMGTRDPAATRGRSEKGAWGAPSFADWHAANPDIHLATFADAAAGAEVLVNASSGGASLAVLEAAGAANLAGKVVLDIANPLDFSAGFPPSLSVSNTDSLGEQLQRA
;
A
#
# COMPACT_ATOMS: atom_id res chain seq x y z
N MET A 1 13.98 5.46 10.25
CA MET A 1 13.66 5.84 8.86
C MET A 1 12.18 6.15 8.77
N LYS A 2 11.80 6.95 7.77
CA LYS A 2 10.42 7.27 7.40
C LYS A 2 9.94 6.34 6.30
N PHE A 3 8.85 5.62 6.55
CA PHE A 3 8.23 4.70 5.61
C PHE A 3 6.88 5.23 5.10
N GLY A 4 6.71 5.21 3.78
CA GLY A 4 5.42 5.41 3.14
C GLY A 4 4.82 4.07 2.71
N ILE A 5 3.67 3.68 3.26
CA ILE A 5 3.03 2.39 2.96
C ILE A 5 1.84 2.63 2.03
N LEU A 6 1.96 2.31 0.76
CA LEU A 6 0.93 2.54 -0.25
C LEU A 6 -0.08 1.39 -0.23
N GLY A 7 -1.14 1.53 0.57
CA GLY A 7 -2.23 0.57 0.67
C GLY A 7 -2.70 0.31 2.11
N THR A 8 -4.03 0.27 2.32
CA THR A 8 -4.67 0.16 3.64
C THR A 8 -5.34 -1.19 3.91
N GLY A 9 -5.01 -2.19 3.09
CA GLY A 9 -5.43 -3.58 3.28
C GLY A 9 -4.61 -4.32 4.34
N MET A 10 -4.83 -5.64 4.45
CA MET A 10 -4.17 -6.50 5.44
C MET A 10 -2.64 -6.43 5.40
N VAL A 11 -2.05 -6.47 4.20
CA VAL A 11 -0.59 -6.40 4.01
C VAL A 11 -0.04 -5.07 4.53
N GLY A 12 -0.59 -3.94 4.05
CA GLY A 12 -0.15 -2.61 4.46
C GLY A 12 -0.27 -2.39 5.97
N ARG A 13 -1.38 -2.77 6.59
CA ARG A 13 -1.58 -2.68 8.04
C ARG A 13 -0.57 -3.52 8.83
N THR A 14 -0.27 -4.72 8.35
CA THR A 14 0.68 -5.63 9.01
C THR A 14 2.10 -5.07 8.99
N ILE A 15 2.55 -4.62 7.82
CA ILE A 15 3.86 -4.02 7.63
C ILE A 15 3.97 -2.70 8.41
N ALA A 16 2.97 -1.81 8.30
CA ALA A 16 2.94 -0.54 9.00
C ALA A 16 3.08 -0.72 10.52
N ARG A 17 2.27 -1.61 11.12
CA ARG A 17 2.35 -1.93 12.54
C ARG A 17 3.74 -2.45 12.91
N LYS A 18 4.28 -3.40 12.14
CA LYS A 18 5.58 -3.99 12.48
C LYS A 18 6.70 -2.96 12.43
N LEU A 19 6.74 -2.12 11.39
CA LEU A 19 7.72 -1.04 11.25
C LEU A 19 7.62 -0.03 12.40
N ALA A 20 6.40 0.39 12.76
CA ALA A 20 6.17 1.27 13.90
C ALA A 20 6.71 0.64 15.21
N THR A 21 6.43 -0.65 15.46
CA THR A 21 6.91 -1.34 16.68
C THR A 21 8.43 -1.45 16.79
N VAL A 22 9.16 -1.32 15.68
CA VAL A 22 10.63 -1.34 15.69
C VAL A 22 11.24 0.07 15.59
N GLY A 23 10.43 1.12 15.82
CA GLY A 23 10.89 2.50 15.97
C GLY A 23 11.02 3.29 14.66
N HIS A 24 10.29 2.92 13.62
CA HIS A 24 10.20 3.71 12.39
C HIS A 24 9.00 4.64 12.37
N ASP A 25 9.13 5.79 11.70
CA ASP A 25 8.03 6.71 11.41
C ASP A 25 7.28 6.20 10.18
N VAL A 26 5.96 6.03 10.29
CA VAL A 26 5.16 5.33 9.29
C VAL A 26 3.93 6.14 8.90
N THR A 27 3.83 6.46 7.61
CA THR A 27 2.62 7.02 7.01
C THR A 27 2.01 6.03 6.04
N MET A 28 0.75 5.65 6.25
CA MET A 28 -0.03 4.88 5.29
C MET A 28 -0.67 5.82 4.25
N GLY A 29 -0.47 5.50 2.97
CA GLY A 29 -1.08 6.18 1.84
C GLY A 29 -2.40 5.53 1.43
N THR A 30 -3.38 6.36 1.09
CA THR A 30 -4.67 5.96 0.51
C THR A 30 -5.14 6.99 -0.52
N ARG A 31 -6.21 6.66 -1.26
CA ARG A 31 -6.86 7.60 -2.20
C ARG A 31 -7.56 8.74 -1.48
N ASP A 32 -8.30 8.41 -0.42
CA ASP A 32 -9.07 9.35 0.38
C ASP A 32 -8.87 9.03 1.88
N PRO A 33 -8.08 9.85 2.60
CA PRO A 33 -7.82 9.65 4.02
C PRO A 33 -9.08 9.77 4.89
N ALA A 34 -9.99 10.69 4.57
CA ALA A 34 -11.20 10.91 5.35
C ALA A 34 -12.14 9.71 5.22
N ALA A 35 -12.42 9.28 3.99
CA ALA A 35 -13.24 8.09 3.74
C ALA A 35 -12.61 6.84 4.35
N THR A 36 -11.28 6.68 4.23
CA THR A 36 -10.58 5.49 4.76
C THR A 36 -10.61 5.44 6.28
N ARG A 37 -10.42 6.58 6.96
CA ARG A 37 -10.49 6.68 8.42
C ARG A 37 -11.88 6.30 8.97
N GLY A 38 -12.94 6.60 8.22
CA GLY A 38 -14.32 6.27 8.59
C GLY A 38 -14.77 4.83 8.28
N ARG A 39 -13.94 3.99 7.64
CA ARG A 39 -14.34 2.61 7.28
C ARG A 39 -14.45 1.72 8.51
N SER A 40 -15.68 1.39 8.85
CA SER A 40 -16.06 0.55 9.99
C SER A 40 -16.43 -0.88 9.59
N GLU A 41 -16.48 -1.22 8.29
CA GLU A 41 -16.71 -2.60 7.87
C GLU A 41 -15.54 -3.50 8.27
N LYS A 42 -15.85 -4.70 8.79
CA LYS A 42 -14.84 -5.72 9.08
C LYS A 42 -14.21 -6.24 7.78
N GLY A 43 -12.92 -6.51 7.85
CA GLY A 43 -12.19 -7.13 6.75
C GLY A 43 -12.49 -8.62 6.61
N ALA A 44 -11.86 -9.24 5.61
CA ALA A 44 -11.90 -10.68 5.41
C ALA A 44 -11.54 -11.45 6.70
N TRP A 45 -12.20 -12.59 6.91
CA TRP A 45 -11.97 -13.46 8.07
C TRP A 45 -12.17 -12.77 9.44
N GLY A 46 -13.04 -11.75 9.49
CA GLY A 46 -13.34 -11.03 10.72
C GLY A 46 -12.24 -10.07 11.19
N ALA A 47 -11.28 -9.73 10.31
CA ALA A 47 -10.26 -8.76 10.62
C ALA A 47 -10.88 -7.41 11.04
N PRO A 48 -10.26 -6.67 11.98
CA PRO A 48 -10.75 -5.36 12.40
C PRO A 48 -10.98 -4.42 11.21
N SER A 49 -11.95 -3.52 11.35
CA SER A 49 -12.14 -2.45 10.39
C SER A 49 -10.89 -1.56 10.30
N PHE A 50 -10.78 -0.72 9.26
CA PHE A 50 -9.64 0.20 9.22
C PHE A 50 -9.71 1.18 10.40
N ALA A 51 -10.90 1.68 10.72
CA ALA A 51 -11.13 2.58 11.86
C ALA A 51 -10.66 1.96 13.19
N ASP A 52 -11.09 0.73 13.49
CA ASP A 52 -10.71 0.03 14.74
C ASP A 52 -9.20 -0.24 14.78
N TRP A 53 -8.63 -0.70 13.66
CA TRP A 53 -7.20 -0.97 13.57
C TRP A 53 -6.39 0.32 13.76
N HIS A 54 -6.78 1.43 13.14
CA HIS A 54 -6.06 2.69 13.23
C HIS A 54 -6.20 3.32 14.62
N ALA A 55 -7.36 3.20 15.28
CA ALA A 55 -7.55 3.63 16.67
C ALA A 55 -6.59 2.90 17.64
N ALA A 56 -6.29 1.63 17.37
CA ALA A 56 -5.33 0.84 18.12
C ALA A 56 -3.85 1.09 17.74
N ASN A 57 -3.58 1.89 16.71
CA ASN A 57 -2.24 2.22 16.24
C ASN A 57 -2.11 3.74 15.99
N PRO A 58 -2.29 4.59 17.03
CA PRO A 58 -2.43 6.05 16.86
C PRO A 58 -1.17 6.75 16.32
N ASP A 59 0.00 6.13 16.48
CA ASP A 59 1.28 6.67 15.99
C ASP A 59 1.50 6.45 14.49
N ILE A 60 0.64 5.67 13.82
CA ILE A 60 0.70 5.46 12.37
C ILE A 60 -0.16 6.52 11.70
N HIS A 61 0.44 7.33 10.84
CA HIS A 61 -0.26 8.39 10.13
C HIS A 61 -1.03 7.86 8.91
N LEU A 62 -2.06 8.59 8.49
CA LEU A 62 -2.83 8.32 7.28
C LEU A 62 -2.92 9.57 6.42
N ALA A 63 -2.45 9.47 5.17
CA ALA A 63 -2.40 10.57 4.22
C ALA A 63 -2.76 10.11 2.79
N THR A 64 -2.75 11.04 1.84
CA THR A 64 -2.88 10.69 0.42
C THR A 64 -1.67 9.87 -0.04
N PHE A 65 -1.75 9.19 -1.19
CA PHE A 65 -0.57 8.52 -1.75
C PHE A 65 0.59 9.47 -1.99
N ALA A 66 0.33 10.67 -2.52
CA ALA A 66 1.35 11.68 -2.75
C ALA A 66 2.02 12.15 -1.45
N ASP A 67 1.23 12.46 -0.42
CA ASP A 67 1.78 12.95 0.86
C ASP A 67 2.55 11.87 1.60
N ALA A 68 2.04 10.63 1.60
CA ALA A 68 2.74 9.49 2.17
C ALA A 68 4.06 9.23 1.44
N ALA A 69 4.10 9.45 0.12
CA ALA A 69 5.30 9.27 -0.66
C ALA A 69 6.31 10.40 -0.48
N ALA A 70 5.85 11.65 -0.42
CA ALA A 70 6.70 12.84 -0.30
C ALA A 70 7.58 12.79 0.96
N GLY A 71 6.98 12.44 2.10
CA GLY A 71 7.66 12.40 3.40
C GLY A 71 8.53 11.18 3.69
N ALA A 72 8.47 10.15 2.83
CA ALA A 72 9.14 8.87 3.07
C ALA A 72 10.58 8.83 2.54
N GLU A 73 11.44 8.06 3.21
CA GLU A 73 12.77 7.65 2.72
C GLU A 73 12.67 6.32 1.95
N VAL A 74 11.78 5.42 2.40
CA VAL A 74 11.51 4.11 1.77
C VAL A 74 10.01 3.95 1.58
N LEU A 75 9.61 3.45 0.41
CA LEU A 75 8.22 3.16 0.09
C LEU A 75 7.96 1.67 0.09
N VAL A 76 6.76 1.27 0.49
CA VAL A 76 6.26 -0.09 0.37
C VAL A 76 5.01 -0.08 -0.48
N ASN A 77 5.03 -0.73 -1.64
CA ASN A 77 3.82 -0.98 -2.40
C ASN A 77 3.10 -2.19 -1.80
N ALA A 78 2.01 -1.92 -1.08
CA ALA A 78 1.13 -2.91 -0.48
C ALA A 78 -0.30 -2.81 -1.03
N SER A 79 -0.42 -2.31 -2.27
CA SER A 79 -1.69 -2.19 -2.98
C SER A 79 -2.06 -3.51 -3.67
N SER A 80 -3.25 -3.57 -4.28
CA SER A 80 -3.58 -4.66 -5.19
C SER A 80 -2.70 -4.57 -6.44
N GLY A 81 -2.21 -5.68 -6.98
CA GLY A 81 -1.32 -5.66 -8.15
C GLY A 81 -1.97 -4.99 -9.35
N GLY A 82 -3.25 -5.28 -9.63
CA GLY A 82 -4.00 -4.63 -10.70
C GLY A 82 -4.22 -3.12 -10.53
N ALA A 83 -3.93 -2.57 -9.35
CA ALA A 83 -4.01 -1.13 -9.08
C ALA A 83 -2.63 -0.48 -8.86
N SER A 84 -1.54 -1.24 -8.85
CA SER A 84 -0.23 -0.76 -8.40
C SER A 84 0.32 0.39 -9.25
N LEU A 85 0.21 0.30 -10.58
CA LEU A 85 0.62 1.39 -11.48
C LEU A 85 -0.11 2.70 -11.17
N ALA A 86 -1.44 2.66 -11.07
CA ALA A 86 -2.24 3.84 -10.75
C ALA A 86 -1.95 4.40 -9.35
N VAL A 87 -1.59 3.54 -8.38
CA VAL A 87 -1.19 3.95 -7.03
C VAL A 87 0.16 4.68 -7.05
N LEU A 88 1.15 4.16 -7.79
CA LEU A 88 2.46 4.79 -7.93
C LEU A 88 2.39 6.09 -8.74
N GLU A 89 1.55 6.13 -9.78
CA GLU A 89 1.24 7.37 -10.51
C GLU A 89 0.64 8.43 -9.57
N ALA A 90 -0.35 8.05 -8.75
CA ALA A 90 -0.96 8.94 -7.77
C ALA A 90 -0.01 9.34 -6.62
N ALA A 91 1.03 8.54 -6.34
CA ALA A 91 2.11 8.93 -5.43
C ALA A 91 3.02 10.00 -6.03
N GLY A 92 3.09 10.08 -7.36
CA GLY A 92 3.79 11.11 -8.13
C GLY A 92 5.27 10.80 -8.36
N ALA A 93 5.70 10.76 -9.62
CA ALA A 93 7.08 10.37 -10.00
C ALA A 93 8.17 11.15 -9.27
N ALA A 94 7.97 12.46 -9.03
CA ALA A 94 8.92 13.28 -8.27
C ALA A 94 9.11 12.83 -6.81
N ASN A 95 8.05 12.26 -6.19
CA ASN A 95 8.11 11.72 -4.83
C ASN A 95 8.74 10.32 -4.78
N LEU A 96 8.85 9.63 -5.92
CA LEU A 96 9.44 8.30 -6.04
C LEU A 96 10.93 8.36 -6.44
N ALA A 97 11.32 9.39 -7.21
CA ALA A 97 12.65 9.49 -7.79
C ALA A 97 13.77 9.36 -6.75
N GLY A 98 14.67 8.40 -6.99
CA GLY A 98 15.82 8.13 -6.13
C GLY A 98 15.51 7.41 -4.82
N LYS A 99 14.24 7.05 -4.55
CA LYS A 99 13.84 6.31 -3.35
C LYS A 99 13.73 4.81 -3.62
N VAL A 100 13.91 4.03 -2.57
CA VAL A 100 13.66 2.58 -2.62
C VAL A 100 12.16 2.33 -2.56
N VAL A 101 11.66 1.52 -3.50
CA VAL A 101 10.28 1.01 -3.49
C VAL A 101 10.31 -0.50 -3.29
N LEU A 102 9.82 -0.96 -2.14
CA LEU A 102 9.65 -2.37 -1.82
C LEU A 102 8.28 -2.84 -2.35
N ASP A 103 8.29 -3.56 -3.47
CA ASP A 103 7.07 -4.09 -4.07
C ASP A 103 6.66 -5.44 -3.45
N ILE A 104 5.47 -5.47 -2.84
CA ILE A 104 4.86 -6.69 -2.24
C ILE A 104 3.63 -7.13 -3.06
N ALA A 105 3.22 -6.35 -4.06
CA ALA A 105 1.98 -6.62 -4.78
C ALA A 105 2.13 -7.83 -5.72
N ASN A 106 1.06 -8.63 -5.81
CA ASN A 106 0.95 -9.70 -6.80
C ASN A 106 -0.08 -9.28 -7.86
N PRO A 107 0.21 -9.44 -9.17
CA PRO A 107 -0.69 -9.09 -10.27
C PRO A 107 -1.80 -10.13 -10.44
N LEU A 108 -2.54 -10.44 -9.37
CA LEU A 108 -3.64 -11.40 -9.39
C LEU A 108 -4.78 -10.87 -10.27
N ASP A 109 -5.21 -11.70 -11.22
CA ASP A 109 -6.38 -11.47 -12.06
C ASP A 109 -7.53 -12.38 -11.64
N PHE A 110 -8.65 -11.77 -11.25
CA PHE A 110 -9.86 -12.44 -10.80
C PHE A 110 -10.98 -12.42 -11.87
N SER A 111 -10.72 -11.90 -13.07
CA SER A 111 -11.73 -11.73 -14.12
C SER A 111 -12.29 -13.05 -14.67
N ALA A 112 -11.52 -14.13 -14.57
CA ALA A 112 -11.86 -15.47 -15.08
C ALA A 112 -12.25 -16.49 -13.98
N GLY A 113 -12.56 -16.03 -12.76
CA GLY A 113 -12.99 -16.89 -11.66
C GLY A 113 -11.85 -17.35 -10.74
N PHE A 114 -12.09 -18.42 -9.97
CA PHE A 114 -11.17 -18.94 -8.97
C PHE A 114 -10.63 -20.33 -9.35
N PRO A 115 -9.33 -20.62 -9.16
CA PRO A 115 -8.28 -19.74 -8.60
C PRO A 115 -7.89 -18.60 -9.56
N PRO A 116 -7.39 -17.45 -9.04
CA PRO A 116 -6.96 -16.35 -9.89
C PRO A 116 -5.72 -16.73 -10.71
N SER A 117 -5.60 -16.12 -11.89
CA SER A 117 -4.39 -16.15 -12.72
C SER A 117 -3.51 -14.93 -12.40
N LEU A 118 -2.41 -14.73 -13.15
CA LEU A 118 -1.62 -13.51 -13.13
C LEU A 118 -1.90 -12.69 -14.40
N SER A 119 -2.19 -11.39 -14.26
CA SER A 119 -2.41 -10.49 -15.39
C SER A 119 -1.13 -10.23 -16.21
N VAL A 120 0.04 -10.41 -15.58
CA VAL A 120 1.36 -10.42 -16.21
C VAL A 120 2.21 -11.51 -15.57
N SER A 121 2.88 -12.32 -16.39
CA SER A 121 3.78 -13.38 -15.92
C SER A 121 4.74 -13.85 -17.01
N ASN A 122 5.72 -14.67 -16.62
CA ASN A 122 6.68 -15.39 -17.46
C ASN A 122 7.73 -14.50 -18.17
N THR A 123 7.32 -13.65 -19.11
CA THR A 123 8.24 -12.81 -19.91
C THR A 123 8.25 -11.34 -19.49
N ASP A 124 7.46 -11.00 -18.48
CA ASP A 124 7.41 -9.70 -17.82
C ASP A 124 6.85 -9.91 -16.41
N SER A 125 6.93 -8.88 -15.57
CA SER A 125 6.40 -8.92 -14.20
C SER A 125 5.83 -7.56 -13.78
N LEU A 126 5.00 -7.57 -12.74
CA LEU A 126 4.50 -6.31 -12.18
C LEU A 126 5.65 -5.41 -11.74
N GLY A 127 6.65 -5.95 -11.03
CA GLY A 127 7.81 -5.19 -10.59
C GLY A 127 8.56 -4.53 -11.75
N GLU A 128 8.75 -5.25 -12.86
CA GLU A 128 9.38 -4.68 -14.06
C GLU A 128 8.52 -3.58 -14.71
N GLN A 129 7.19 -3.73 -14.72
CA GLN A 129 6.28 -2.67 -15.20
C GLN A 129 6.35 -1.41 -14.33
N LEU A 130 6.38 -1.59 -13.00
CA LEU A 130 6.49 -0.46 -12.06
C LEU A 130 7.82 0.28 -12.22
N GLN A 131 8.92 -0.41 -12.48
CA GLN A 131 10.23 0.19 -12.66
C GLN A 131 10.36 0.99 -13.98
N ARG A 132 9.55 0.67 -14.99
CA ARG A 132 9.53 1.37 -16.29
C ARG A 132 8.63 2.61 -16.32
N ALA A 133 7.65 2.69 -15.42
CA ALA A 133 6.69 3.78 -15.35
C ALA A 133 7.28 5.04 -14.70
#